data_AF-A0A6I8UN14-F1
#
_entry.id   AF-A0A6I8UN14-F1
#
_cell.length_a   1.000
_cell.length_b   1.000
_cell.length_c   1.000
_cell.angle_alpha   90.00
_cell.angle_beta   90.00
_cell.angle_gamma   90.00
#
_symmetry.space_group_name_H-M   'P 1'
#
loop_
_entity.id
_entity.type
_entity.pdbx_description
1 polymer ?
#
loop_
_entity_poly.entity_id
_entity_poly.type
_entity_poly.pdbx_seq_one_letter_code
_entity_poly.pdbx_strand_id
1 'polypeptide(L)'
;MMNLAQRPTNLGKQNGAVVLEVVKVLGRPVTIAEVAQRVSTVYKLPLDLIQPVVAYVLRAGEASGFFECHLGCYSPVPSVVEQLRQDIDEYAAKILAGGKTEISPLMRKLQRLDKTALIPGSRLRLVYLHDAVHPKWISVDDNE
;
A
#
# COMPACT_ATOMS: atom_id res chain seq x y z
N MET A 1 -0.40 25.30 -21.90
CA MET A 1 0.41 24.82 -20.75
C MET A 1 -0.49 23.99 -19.86
N MET A 2 -0.33 22.67 -19.85
CA MET A 2 -1.10 21.79 -18.96
C MET A 2 -0.60 21.96 -17.53
N ASN A 3 -1.50 22.27 -16.61
CA ASN A 3 -1.23 22.52 -15.21
C ASN A 3 -0.72 21.22 -14.57
N LEU A 4 0.56 21.17 -14.16
CA LEU A 4 1.22 20.00 -13.55
C LEU A 4 0.64 19.57 -12.18
N ALA A 5 -0.43 20.22 -11.71
CA ALA A 5 -0.96 20.11 -10.35
C ALA A 5 -2.17 19.16 -10.16
N GLN A 6 -2.60 18.42 -11.18
CA GLN A 6 -3.80 17.56 -11.11
C GLN A 6 -3.54 16.11 -11.51
N ARG A 7 -2.50 15.49 -10.94
CA ARG A 7 -2.38 14.02 -11.03
C ARG A 7 -3.03 13.39 -9.80
N PRO A 8 -4.09 12.58 -9.96
CA PRO A 8 -4.63 11.77 -8.89
C PRO A 8 -3.51 10.97 -8.23
N THR A 9 -3.53 10.89 -6.91
CA THR A 9 -2.62 10.02 -6.17
C THR A 9 -2.75 8.55 -6.62
N ASN A 10 -1.62 7.84 -6.72
CA ASN A 10 -1.59 6.41 -7.05
C ASN A 10 -1.70 5.51 -5.80
N LEU A 11 -2.26 6.00 -4.69
CA LEU A 11 -2.33 5.29 -3.40
C LEU A 11 -2.88 3.87 -3.50
N GLY A 12 -3.96 3.64 -4.26
CA GLY A 12 -4.53 2.31 -4.44
C GLY A 12 -3.62 1.32 -5.19
N LYS A 13 -2.50 1.80 -5.72
CA LYS A 13 -1.51 1.01 -6.47
C LYS A 13 -0.22 0.73 -5.70
N GLN A 14 -0.24 0.94 -4.39
CA GLN A 14 0.95 0.87 -3.55
C GLN A 14 0.95 -0.41 -2.71
N ASN A 15 2.13 -0.98 -2.45
CA ASN A 15 2.31 -2.15 -1.60
C ASN A 15 1.61 -1.96 -0.24
N GLY A 16 1.77 -0.78 0.36
CA GLY A 16 1.11 -0.42 1.62
C GLY A 16 -0.41 -0.58 1.58
N ALA A 17 -1.04 -0.07 0.52
CA ALA A 17 -2.49 -0.16 0.34
C ALA A 17 -2.96 -1.59 0.06
N VAL A 18 -2.21 -2.34 -0.77
CA VAL A 18 -2.53 -3.74 -1.08
C VAL A 18 -2.45 -4.61 0.17
N VAL A 19 -1.37 -4.49 0.95
CA VAL A 19 -1.20 -5.26 2.20
C VAL A 19 -2.27 -4.88 3.22
N LEU A 20 -2.55 -3.58 3.40
CA LEU A 20 -3.61 -3.11 4.28
C LEU A 20 -4.97 -3.69 3.89
N GLU A 21 -5.29 -3.71 2.60
CA GLU A 21 -6.56 -4.25 2.10
C GLU A 21 -6.64 -5.77 2.32
N VAL A 22 -5.57 -6.51 2.05
CA VAL A 22 -5.54 -7.96 2.31
C VAL A 22 -5.77 -8.28 3.78
N VAL A 23 -5.10 -7.56 4.69
CA VAL A 23 -5.28 -7.72 6.14
C VAL A 23 -6.73 -7.42 6.55
N LYS A 24 -7.33 -6.35 6.03
CA LYS A 24 -8.74 -5.99 6.26
C LYS A 24 -9.71 -7.08 5.80
N VAL A 25 -9.54 -7.58 4.58
CA VAL A 25 -10.40 -8.61 3.98
C VAL A 25 -10.33 -9.93 4.75
N LEU A 26 -9.18 -10.26 5.33
CA LEU A 26 -9.03 -11.46 6.16
C LEU A 26 -9.78 -11.34 7.50
N GLY A 27 -10.06 -10.13 7.99
CA GLY A 27 -11.00 -9.88 9.09
C GLY A 27 -10.60 -10.45 10.45
N ARG A 28 -9.35 -10.91 10.61
CA ARG A 28 -8.79 -11.48 11.84
C ARG A 28 -7.29 -11.17 11.92
N PRO A 29 -6.65 -11.35 13.08
CA PRO A 29 -5.19 -11.30 13.17
C PRO A 29 -4.55 -12.30 12.20
N VAL A 30 -3.53 -11.86 11.47
CA VAL A 30 -2.90 -12.61 10.37
C VAL A 30 -1.38 -12.59 10.43
N THR A 31 -0.76 -13.71 10.11
CA THR A 31 0.69 -13.83 10.00
C THR A 31 1.19 -13.24 8.67
N ILE A 32 2.49 -12.92 8.62
CA ILE A 32 3.18 -12.52 7.39
C ILE A 32 2.96 -13.56 6.27
N ALA A 33 3.02 -14.86 6.61
CA ALA A 33 2.88 -15.95 5.65
C ALA A 33 1.48 -15.99 5.03
N GLU A 34 0.43 -15.81 5.84
CA GLU A 34 -0.96 -15.77 5.36
C GLU A 34 -1.21 -14.59 4.41
N VAL A 35 -0.70 -13.41 4.77
CA VAL A 35 -0.81 -12.21 3.93
C VAL A 35 -0.02 -12.40 2.62
N ALA A 36 1.22 -12.90 2.69
CA ALA A 36 2.05 -13.16 1.52
C ALA A 36 1.42 -14.21 0.58
N GLN A 37 0.87 -15.29 1.13
CA GLN A 37 0.16 -16.30 0.37
C GLN A 37 -1.07 -15.70 -0.34
N ARG A 38 -1.84 -14.85 0.35
CA ARG A 38 -3.01 -14.21 -0.23
C ARG A 38 -2.63 -13.25 -1.35
N VAL A 39 -1.60 -12.42 -1.16
CA VAL A 39 -1.08 -11.51 -2.19
C VAL A 39 -0.56 -12.32 -3.39
N SER A 40 0.28 -13.32 -3.15
CA SER A 40 0.80 -14.21 -4.20
C SER A 40 -0.31 -14.86 -5.01
N THR A 41 -1.36 -15.35 -4.35
CA THR A 41 -2.50 -16.02 -5.00
C THR A 41 -3.35 -15.05 -5.84
N VAL A 42 -3.71 -13.89 -5.27
CA VAL A 42 -4.56 -12.90 -5.96
C VAL A 42 -3.85 -12.31 -7.17
N TYR A 43 -2.55 -12.01 -7.04
CA TYR A 43 -1.78 -11.33 -8.08
C TYR A 43 -0.93 -12.27 -8.94
N LYS A 44 -1.00 -13.59 -8.70
CA LYS A 44 -0.23 -14.63 -9.43
C LYS A 44 1.27 -14.35 -9.44
N LEU A 45 1.84 -14.09 -8.26
CA LEU A 45 3.26 -13.76 -8.09
C LEU A 45 4.02 -14.86 -7.34
N PRO A 46 5.33 -15.03 -7.57
CA PRO A 46 6.16 -15.95 -6.79
C PRO A 46 6.15 -15.59 -5.30
N LEU A 47 5.80 -16.55 -4.46
CA LEU A 47 5.63 -16.34 -3.01
C LEU A 47 6.95 -15.92 -2.33
N ASP A 48 8.05 -16.53 -2.74
CA ASP A 48 9.41 -16.28 -2.27
C ASP A 48 9.85 -14.82 -2.46
N LEU A 49 9.42 -14.19 -3.55
CA LEU A 49 9.69 -12.77 -3.82
C LEU A 49 8.77 -11.82 -3.03
N ILE A 50 7.53 -12.24 -2.77
CA ILE A 50 6.52 -11.38 -2.13
C ILE A 50 6.59 -11.40 -0.62
N GLN A 51 6.95 -12.54 -0.03
CA GLN A 51 7.05 -12.68 1.42
C GLN A 51 7.95 -11.62 2.09
N PRO A 52 9.17 -11.30 1.61
CA PRO A 52 9.99 -10.24 2.21
C PRO A 52 9.36 -8.84 2.08
N VAL A 53 8.67 -8.56 0.97
CA VAL A 53 7.98 -7.27 0.75
C VAL A 53 6.83 -7.12 1.75
N VAL A 54 5.99 -8.15 1.88
CA VAL A 54 4.88 -8.17 2.83
C VAL A 54 5.39 -8.05 4.27
N ALA A 55 6.45 -8.77 4.62
CA ALA A 55 7.08 -8.68 5.94
C ALA A 55 7.50 -7.25 6.27
N TYR A 56 8.15 -6.56 5.33
CA TYR A 56 8.54 -5.17 5.52
C TYR A 56 7.34 -4.26 5.69
N VAL A 57 6.34 -4.35 4.81
CA VAL A 57 5.17 -3.46 4.83
C VAL A 57 4.39 -3.60 6.12
N LEU A 58 4.24 -4.83 6.65
CA LEU A 58 3.59 -5.07 7.93
C LEU A 58 4.37 -4.43 9.09
N ARG A 59 5.69 -4.62 9.15
CA ARG A 59 6.56 -4.02 10.19
C ARG A 59 6.62 -2.49 10.10
N ALA A 60 6.76 -1.95 8.90
CA ALA A 60 6.79 -0.50 8.67
C ALA A 60 5.41 0.12 8.94
N GLY A 61 4.34 -0.60 8.61
CA GLY A 61 2.97 -0.21 8.90
C GLY A 61 2.68 -0.22 10.40
N GLU A 62 3.18 -1.21 11.14
CA GLU A 62 3.16 -1.25 12.60
C GLU A 62 3.87 -0.02 13.20
N ALA A 63 5.11 0.24 12.78
CA ALA A 63 5.86 1.43 13.22
C ALA A 63 5.16 2.77 12.85
N SER A 64 4.33 2.76 11.80
CA SER A 64 3.57 3.93 11.35
C SER A 64 2.18 4.05 11.98
N GLY A 65 1.75 3.04 12.77
CA GLY A 65 0.47 2.98 13.46
C GLY A 65 -0.71 2.42 12.63
N PHE A 66 -0.45 1.82 11.46
CA PHE A 66 -1.50 1.18 10.65
C PHE A 66 -1.88 -0.21 11.18
N PHE A 67 -0.94 -0.89 11.82
CA PHE A 67 -1.12 -2.25 12.33
C PHE A 67 -0.73 -2.34 13.80
N GLU A 68 -1.37 -3.26 14.51
CA GLU A 68 -0.90 -3.80 15.77
C GLU A 68 -0.36 -5.21 15.54
N CYS A 69 0.73 -5.56 16.22
CA CYS A 69 1.31 -6.90 16.17
C CYS A 69 1.24 -7.55 17.56
N HIS A 70 0.59 -8.71 17.63
CA HIS A 70 0.51 -9.53 18.84
C HIS A 70 0.88 -10.96 18.49
N LEU A 71 1.91 -11.50 19.15
CA LEU A 71 2.39 -12.89 18.93
C LEU A 71 2.71 -13.21 17.45
N GLY A 72 3.21 -12.23 16.70
CA GLY A 72 3.53 -12.39 15.27
C GLY A 72 2.34 -12.29 14.32
N CYS A 73 1.14 -11.99 14.84
CA CYS A 73 -0.07 -11.75 14.07
C CYS A 73 -0.37 -10.25 14.02
N TYR A 74 -0.66 -9.77 12.81
CA TYR A 74 -0.97 -8.39 12.51
C TYR A 74 -2.49 -8.18 12.39
N SER A 75 -2.96 -7.06 12.94
CA SER A 75 -4.34 -6.57 12.79
C SER A 75 -4.32 -5.10 12.41
N PRO A 76 -5.29 -4.60 11.62
CA PRO A 76 -5.37 -3.18 11.33
C PRO A 76 -5.86 -2.41 12.56
N VAL A 77 -5.32 -1.21 12.79
CA VAL A 77 -5.82 -0.30 13.84
C VAL A 77 -7.14 0.32 13.35
N PRO A 78 -8.31 0.02 13.95
CA PRO A 78 -9.60 0.37 13.36
C PRO A 78 -9.80 1.87 13.16
N SER A 79 -9.42 2.68 14.14
CA SER A 79 -9.55 4.14 14.08
C SER A 79 -8.70 4.75 12.97
N VAL A 80 -7.50 4.21 12.74
CA VAL A 80 -6.59 4.68 11.69
C VAL A 80 -7.12 4.30 10.31
N VAL A 81 -7.66 3.09 10.14
CA VAL A 81 -8.27 2.67 8.87
C VAL A 81 -9.49 3.52 8.53
N GLU A 82 -10.33 3.80 9.52
CA GLU A 82 -11.52 4.62 9.32
C GLU A 82 -11.17 6.08 8.99
N GLN A 83 -10.18 6.66 9.66
CA GLN A 83 -9.67 8.00 9.31
C GLN A 83 -9.08 8.02 7.90
N LEU A 84 -8.31 6.99 7.52
CA LEU A 84 -7.73 6.90 6.18
C LEU A 84 -8.81 6.84 5.09
N ARG A 85 -9.91 6.12 5.35
CA ARG A 85 -11.07 6.06 4.44
C ARG A 85 -11.66 7.45 4.23
N GLN A 86 -11.92 8.17 5.34
CA GLN A 86 -12.48 9.53 5.29
C GLN A 86 -11.55 10.50 4.55
N ASP A 87 -10.24 10.43 4.82
CA ASP A 87 -9.24 11.25 4.14
C ASP A 87 -9.24 11.01 2.61
N ILE A 88 -9.37 9.74 2.18
CA ILE A 88 -9.45 9.37 0.77
C ILE A 88 -10.76 9.87 0.13
N ASP A 89 -11.89 9.68 0.81
CA ASP A 89 -13.21 10.12 0.34
C ASP A 89 -13.24 11.66 0.16
N GLU A 90 -12.72 12.40 1.13
CA GLU A 90 -12.61 13.86 1.06
C GLU A 90 -11.67 14.31 -0.07
N TYR A 91 -10.53 13.64 -0.22
CA TYR A 91 -9.59 13.92 -1.29
C TYR A 91 -10.23 13.67 -2.68
N ALA A 92 -10.94 12.56 -2.85
CA ALA A 92 -11.62 12.22 -4.09
C ALA A 92 -12.72 13.24 -4.42
N ALA A 93 -13.56 13.60 -3.44
CA ALA A 93 -14.61 14.60 -3.62
C ALA A 93 -14.06 15.96 -4.09
N LYS A 94 -12.94 16.41 -3.50
CA LYS A 94 -12.29 17.68 -3.89
C LYS A 94 -11.70 17.63 -5.31
N ILE A 95 -11.10 16.51 -5.72
CA ILE A 95 -10.63 16.33 -7.10
C ILE A 95 -11.79 16.42 -8.08
N LEU A 96 -12.88 15.70 -7.80
CA LEU A 96 -14.06 15.67 -8.67
C LEU A 96 -14.74 17.04 -8.79
N ALA A 97 -14.69 17.86 -7.73
CA ALA A 97 -15.16 19.23 -7.74
C ALA A 97 -14.20 20.22 -8.45
N GLY A 98 -13.09 19.76 -9.01
CA GLY A 98 -12.08 20.63 -9.65
C GLY A 98 -11.27 21.48 -8.67
N GLY A 99 -11.35 21.18 -7.36
CA GLY A 99 -10.68 21.92 -6.31
C GLY A 99 -9.19 21.59 -6.19
N LYS A 100 -8.42 22.51 -5.59
CA LYS A 100 -7.09 22.18 -5.08
C LYS A 100 -7.26 21.32 -3.83
N THR A 101 -6.56 20.18 -3.80
CA THR A 101 -6.57 19.29 -2.63
C THR A 101 -5.17 18.80 -2.33
N GLU A 102 -4.89 18.60 -1.05
CA GLU A 102 -3.62 18.05 -0.57
C GLU A 102 -3.85 16.66 0.00
N ILE A 103 -2.87 15.78 -0.19
CA ILE A 103 -2.86 14.47 0.46
C ILE A 103 -2.72 14.63 1.97
N SER A 104 -3.54 13.92 2.74
CA SER A 104 -3.52 13.97 4.19
C SER A 104 -2.20 13.42 4.77
N PRO A 105 -1.85 13.73 6.02
CA PRO A 105 -0.70 13.13 6.69
C PRO A 105 -0.75 11.60 6.70
N LEU A 106 -1.94 11.01 6.85
CA LEU A 106 -2.11 9.56 6.89
C LEU A 106 -1.94 8.93 5.51
N MET A 107 -2.47 9.56 4.47
CA MET A 107 -2.21 9.20 3.08
C MET A 107 -0.72 9.27 2.74
N ARG A 108 0.00 10.31 3.21
CA ARG A 108 1.46 10.42 3.06
C ARG A 108 2.21 9.29 3.78
N LYS A 109 1.77 8.93 4.99
CA LYS A 109 2.35 7.79 5.72
C LYS A 109 2.16 6.49 4.94
N LEU A 110 0.97 6.26 4.38
CA LEU A 110 0.71 5.09 3.56
C LEU A 110 1.59 5.06 2.30
N GLN A 111 1.80 6.21 1.64
CA GLN A 111 2.72 6.32 0.49
C GLN A 111 4.17 5.99 0.84
N ARG A 112 4.61 6.26 2.08
CA ARG A 112 5.98 5.95 2.52
C ARG A 112 6.20 4.45 2.71
N LEU A 113 5.15 3.67 2.96
CA LEU A 113 5.26 2.21 3.03
C LEU A 113 5.66 1.58 1.69
N ASP A 114 5.57 2.35 0.60
CA ASP A 114 5.84 1.91 -0.77
C ASP A 114 7.27 2.22 -1.24
N LYS A 115 8.08 2.88 -0.39
CA LYS A 115 9.48 3.22 -0.71
C LYS A 115 10.45 2.05 -0.50
N THR A 116 9.93 0.82 -0.51
CA THR A 116 10.70 -0.37 -0.16
C THR A 116 11.30 -1.03 -1.38
N ALA A 117 12.58 -1.39 -1.27
CA ALA A 117 13.24 -2.24 -2.24
C ALA A 117 12.74 -3.70 -2.17
N LEU A 118 12.63 -4.33 -3.33
CA LEU A 118 12.40 -5.76 -3.59
C LEU A 118 13.32 -6.67 -2.79
N ILE A 119 14.57 -6.25 -2.60
CA ILE A 119 15.62 -7.00 -1.90
C ILE A 119 16.28 -6.02 -0.93
N PRO A 120 16.50 -6.38 0.35
CA PRO A 120 17.31 -5.58 1.26
C PRO A 120 18.70 -5.29 0.63
N GLY A 121 19.00 -4.01 0.39
CA GLY A 121 20.23 -3.58 -0.28
C GLY A 121 20.16 -3.46 -1.81
N SER A 122 19.05 -3.86 -2.44
CA SER A 122 18.76 -3.52 -3.84
C SER A 122 18.04 -2.17 -3.94
N ARG A 123 18.09 -1.55 -5.12
CA ARG A 123 17.37 -0.31 -5.45
C ARG A 123 16.06 -0.57 -6.18
N LEU A 124 15.85 -1.80 -6.64
CA LEU A 124 14.63 -2.18 -7.34
C LEU A 124 13.47 -2.17 -6.36
N ARG A 125 12.35 -1.52 -6.68
CA ARG A 125 11.09 -1.62 -5.93
C ARG A 125 10.02 -2.33 -6.74
N LEU A 126 9.16 -3.10 -6.08
CA LEU A 126 7.95 -3.64 -6.70
C LEU A 126 6.88 -2.56 -6.67
N VAL A 127 6.42 -2.09 -7.83
CA VAL A 127 5.30 -1.17 -7.92
C VAL A 127 4.15 -1.89 -8.60
N TYR A 128 2.97 -1.84 -7.99
CA TYR A 128 1.78 -2.35 -8.63
C TYR A 128 1.34 -1.33 -9.67
N LEU A 129 1.24 -1.76 -10.91
CA LEU A 129 0.65 -0.99 -11.98
C LEU A 129 -0.76 -1.53 -12.18
N HIS A 130 -1.71 -0.85 -11.55
CA HIS A 130 -3.12 -1.07 -11.83
C HIS A 130 -3.41 -0.59 -13.26
N ASP A 131 -3.41 -1.55 -14.18
CA ASP A 131 -4.03 -1.53 -15.50
C ASP A 131 -5.40 -2.18 -15.35
N ALA A 132 -6.43 -1.64 -16.02
CA ALA A 132 -7.80 -2.14 -15.91
C ALA A 132 -7.97 -3.51 -16.60
N VAL A 133 -7.06 -3.89 -17.49
CA VAL A 133 -7.11 -5.12 -18.29
C VAL A 133 -6.05 -6.13 -17.82
N HIS A 134 -4.87 -5.64 -17.43
CA HIS A 134 -3.75 -6.51 -17.02
C HIS A 134 -3.03 -5.98 -15.79
N PRO A 135 -3.59 -6.16 -14.57
CA PRO A 135 -2.91 -5.78 -13.35
C PRO A 135 -1.53 -6.44 -13.31
N LYS A 136 -0.47 -5.62 -13.31
CA LYS A 136 0.91 -6.10 -13.38
C LYS A 136 1.75 -5.42 -12.35
N TRP A 137 2.63 -6.20 -11.74
CA TRP A 137 3.68 -5.69 -10.89
C TRP A 137 4.94 -5.50 -11.72
N ILE A 138 5.57 -4.34 -11.62
CA ILE A 138 6.84 -4.06 -12.30
C ILE A 138 7.93 -3.76 -11.28
N SER A 139 9.16 -4.15 -11.60
CA SER A 139 10.35 -3.67 -10.89
C SER A 139 10.71 -2.28 -11.43
N VAL A 140 10.77 -1.29 -10.54
CA VAL A 140 11.21 0.07 -10.87
C VAL A 140 12.55 0.35 -10.18
N ASP A 141 13.50 0.93 -10.88
CA ASP A 141 14.74 1.44 -10.30
C ASP A 141 14.57 2.92 -9.95
N ASP A 142 15.13 3.35 -8.82
CA ASP A 142 14.98 4.69 -8.27
C ASP A 142 15.84 5.76 -8.95
N ASN A 143 16.58 5.38 -10.00
CA ASN A 143 17.55 6.22 -10.72
C ASN A 143 17.06 6.69 -12.10
N GLU A 144 15.85 6.34 -12.54
CA GLU A 144 15.23 6.84 -13.79
C GLU A 144 14.24 7.99 -13.56
#